data_AF-A0A340WP46-F1
#
_entry.id   AF-A0A340WP46-F1
#
_cell.length_a   1.000
_cell.length_b   1.000
_cell.length_c   1.000
_cell.angle_alpha   90.00
_cell.angle_beta   90.00
_cell.angle_gamma   90.00
#
_symmetry.space_group_name_H-M   'P 1'
#
loop_
_entity.id
_entity.type
_entity.pdbx_description
1 polymer ?
#
loop_
_entity_poly.entity_id
_entity_poly.type
_entity_poly.pdbx_seq_one_letter_code
_entity_poly.pdbx_strand_id
1 'polypeptide(L)'
;MAALRSWLSRSVAFFFRYKRCVPVVANCEKRCFSELIRPWHKTVAAGFGVTLCAVPFAQAVYTLISLYRQYTSLLGKMNSQEEDEVWQVIIGARVEMTSKQQEYLKLETTWMTAVSLSEMAAEAAYQTGADQASVTARSHIQLVRSQVQEVRQLSQKAETKLAEAQTEELRQKTQEEGDERAEPEQEAYLRED
;
A
#
# COMPACT_ATOMS: atom_id res chain seq x y z
N MET A 1 17.80 -5.97 80.25
CA MET A 1 17.41 -5.19 79.05
C MET A 1 18.18 -5.67 77.81
N ALA A 2 17.91 -6.88 77.30
CA ALA A 2 18.62 -7.42 76.12
C ALA A 2 17.68 -7.95 75.01
N ALA A 3 16.39 -8.19 75.31
CA ALA A 3 15.46 -8.81 74.37
C ALA A 3 14.83 -7.83 73.36
N LEU A 4 14.86 -6.51 73.61
CA LEU A 4 14.17 -5.53 72.77
C LEU A 4 15.01 -5.06 71.56
N ARG A 5 16.32 -5.32 71.53
CA ARG A 5 17.21 -4.89 70.44
C ARG A 5 17.31 -5.90 69.28
N SER A 6 16.89 -7.15 69.48
CA SER A 6 16.99 -8.19 68.42
C SER A 6 15.81 -8.14 67.43
N TRP A 7 14.64 -7.65 67.86
CA TRP A 7 13.44 -7.64 67.02
C TRP A 7 13.47 -6.56 65.93
N LEU A 8 14.08 -5.39 66.21
CA LEU A 8 14.28 -4.34 65.22
C LEU A 8 15.35 -4.71 64.18
N SER A 9 16.38 -5.48 64.56
CA SER A 9 17.44 -5.93 63.63
C SER A 9 16.94 -6.99 62.64
N ARG A 10 16.05 -7.90 63.08
CA ARG A 10 15.44 -8.92 62.21
C ARG A 10 14.44 -8.34 61.21
N SER A 11 13.73 -7.27 61.56
CA SER A 11 12.73 -6.64 60.69
C SER A 11 13.37 -5.84 59.54
N VAL A 12 14.48 -5.13 59.82
CA VAL A 12 15.23 -4.39 58.80
C VAL A 12 15.91 -5.32 57.79
N ALA A 13 16.40 -6.48 58.24
CA ALA A 13 16.96 -7.50 57.34
C ALA A 13 15.89 -8.18 56.45
N PHE A 14 14.65 -8.29 56.93
CA PHE A 14 13.53 -8.80 56.13
C PHE A 14 13.09 -7.79 55.06
N PHE A 15 13.02 -6.50 55.40
CA PHE A 15 12.73 -5.43 54.45
C PHE A 15 13.83 -5.28 53.38
N PHE A 16 15.10 -5.46 53.75
CA PHE A 16 16.22 -5.42 52.79
C PHE A 16 16.26 -6.64 51.85
N ARG A 17 15.80 -7.82 52.28
CA ARG A 17 15.66 -8.99 51.39
C ARG A 17 14.47 -8.88 50.45
N TYR A 18 13.34 -8.31 50.89
CA TYR A 18 12.18 -8.13 50.03
C TYR A 18 12.45 -7.11 48.91
N LYS A 19 13.20 -6.04 49.20
CA LYS A 19 13.65 -5.06 48.19
C LYS A 19 14.74 -5.56 47.23
N ARG A 20 15.38 -6.70 47.50
CA ARG A 20 16.44 -7.26 46.63
C ARG A 20 15.94 -8.32 45.64
N CYS A 21 14.70 -8.80 45.79
CA CYS A 21 14.01 -9.64 44.80
C CYS A 21 13.17 -8.86 43.78
N VAL A 22 13.14 -7.52 43.86
CA VAL A 22 12.47 -6.64 42.89
C VAL A 22 13.46 -5.87 41.99
N PRO A 23 14.46 -6.50 41.34
CA PRO A 23 15.09 -5.90 40.15
C PRO A 23 14.75 -6.67 38.86
N VAL A 24 14.05 -7.81 38.95
CA VAL A 24 13.69 -8.62 37.76
C VAL A 24 12.31 -8.27 37.21
N VAL A 25 11.34 -7.91 38.05
CA VAL A 25 9.97 -7.59 37.60
C VAL A 25 9.89 -6.25 36.86
N ALA A 26 10.60 -5.22 37.34
CA ALA A 26 10.61 -3.90 36.69
C ALA A 26 11.32 -3.88 35.32
N ASN A 27 12.17 -4.87 35.05
CA ASN A 27 12.85 -5.02 33.76
C ASN A 27 12.09 -5.95 32.80
N CYS A 28 11.30 -6.90 33.31
CA CYS A 28 10.33 -7.66 32.52
C CYS A 28 9.25 -6.73 31.94
N GLU A 29 8.75 -5.77 32.70
CA GLU A 29 7.74 -4.81 32.22
C GLU A 29 8.25 -4.01 31.01
N LYS A 30 9.49 -3.49 31.07
CA LYS A 30 10.09 -2.71 29.97
C LYS A 30 10.48 -3.57 28.76
N ARG A 31 10.90 -4.82 28.96
CA ARG A 31 11.23 -5.75 27.87
C ARG A 31 9.98 -6.29 27.18
N CYS A 32 8.95 -6.68 27.93
CA CYS A 32 7.67 -7.12 27.40
C CYS A 32 6.97 -6.01 26.62
N PHE A 33 6.94 -4.77 27.14
CA PHE A 33 6.37 -3.65 26.39
C PHE A 33 7.13 -3.41 25.07
N SER A 34 8.46 -3.44 25.09
CA SER A 34 9.26 -3.27 23.87
C SER A 34 9.03 -4.37 22.83
N GLU A 35 8.78 -5.61 23.25
CA GLU A 35 8.45 -6.72 22.36
C GLU A 35 6.98 -6.67 21.88
N LEU A 36 6.05 -6.20 22.72
CA LEU A 36 4.64 -6.05 22.39
C LEU A 36 4.37 -4.88 21.44
N ILE A 37 5.23 -3.85 21.46
CA ILE A 37 5.16 -2.65 20.61
C ILE A 37 5.71 -2.93 19.19
N ARG A 38 6.67 -3.85 19.05
CA ARG A 38 7.35 -4.16 17.77
C ARG A 38 6.44 -4.59 16.61
N PRO A 39 5.42 -5.45 16.79
CA PRO A 39 4.56 -5.91 15.70
C PRO A 39 3.79 -4.76 15.04
N TRP A 40 3.31 -3.82 15.84
CA TRP A 40 2.46 -2.71 15.40
C TRP A 40 3.24 -1.67 14.61
N HIS A 41 4.48 -1.36 15.00
CA HIS A 41 5.33 -0.48 14.21
C HIS A 41 5.56 -1.00 12.80
N LYS A 42 5.70 -2.32 12.62
CA LYS A 42 5.85 -2.91 11.28
C LYS A 42 4.56 -2.73 10.46
N THR A 43 3.40 -2.88 11.08
CA THR A 43 2.10 -2.66 10.43
C THR A 43 1.87 -1.21 10.05
N VAL A 44 2.20 -0.28 10.95
CA VAL A 44 2.13 1.16 10.68
C VAL A 44 3.12 1.56 9.58
N ALA A 45 4.37 1.09 9.65
CA ALA A 45 5.39 1.39 8.65
C ALA A 45 5.06 0.79 7.28
N ALA A 46 4.57 -0.46 7.23
CA ALA A 46 4.13 -1.08 5.99
C ALA A 46 2.89 -0.37 5.42
N GLY A 47 1.95 0.03 6.27
CA GLY A 47 0.75 0.77 5.85
C GLY A 47 1.09 2.13 5.27
N PHE A 48 2.01 2.85 5.92
CA PHE A 48 2.56 4.09 5.40
C PHE A 48 3.36 3.88 4.09
N GLY A 49 4.07 2.75 3.96
CA GLY A 49 4.73 2.36 2.72
C GLY A 49 3.73 2.17 1.56
N VAL A 50 2.59 1.51 1.83
CA VAL A 50 1.51 1.33 0.84
C VAL A 50 0.91 2.67 0.41
N THR A 51 0.65 3.58 1.36
CA THR A 51 0.09 4.90 1.03
C THR A 51 1.07 5.76 0.23
N LEU A 52 2.36 5.74 0.58
CA LEU A 52 3.40 6.44 -0.16
C LEU A 52 3.61 5.89 -1.58
N CYS A 53 3.57 4.57 -1.76
CA CYS A 53 3.76 3.95 -3.08
C CYS A 53 2.57 4.12 -4.02
N ALA A 54 1.38 4.45 -3.51
CA ALA A 54 0.23 4.73 -4.36
C ALA A 54 0.35 6.04 -5.15
N VAL A 55 1.12 7.02 -4.64
CA VAL A 55 1.34 8.30 -5.33
C VAL A 55 2.07 8.13 -6.67
N PRO A 56 3.27 7.52 -6.74
CA PRO A 56 3.96 7.31 -8.01
C PRO A 56 3.18 6.36 -8.95
N PHE A 57 2.45 5.39 -8.41
CA PHE A 57 1.55 4.56 -9.21
C PHE A 57 0.46 5.40 -9.88
N ALA A 58 -0.26 6.22 -9.12
CA ALA A 58 -1.30 7.09 -9.66
C ALA A 58 -0.73 8.05 -10.72
N GLN A 59 0.44 8.63 -10.47
CA GLN A 59 1.12 9.50 -11.44
C GLN A 59 1.43 8.76 -12.75
N ALA A 60 1.94 7.52 -12.68
CA ALA A 60 2.21 6.71 -13.87
C ALA A 60 0.93 6.39 -14.65
N VAL A 61 -0.17 6.06 -13.96
CA VAL A 61 -1.48 5.83 -14.58
C VAL A 61 -2.01 7.09 -15.27
N TYR A 62 -1.96 8.25 -14.61
CA TYR A 62 -2.41 9.51 -15.21
C TYR A 62 -1.56 9.91 -16.42
N THR A 63 -0.24 9.70 -16.36
CA THR A 63 0.66 9.94 -17.49
C THR A 63 0.27 9.10 -18.68
N LEU A 64 0.04 7.80 -18.46
CA LEU A 64 -0.37 6.87 -19.50
C LEU A 64 -1.74 7.24 -20.10
N ILE A 65 -2.72 7.62 -19.28
CA ILE A 65 -4.03 8.09 -19.75
C ILE A 65 -3.89 9.34 -20.63
N SER A 66 -3.05 10.31 -20.21
CA SER A 66 -2.81 11.52 -20.99
C SER A 66 -2.16 11.22 -22.34
N LEU A 67 -1.19 10.30 -22.38
CA LEU A 67 -0.56 9.87 -23.62
C LEU A 67 -1.56 9.21 -24.58
N TYR A 68 -2.42 8.32 -24.07
CA TYR A 68 -3.48 7.71 -24.88
C TYR A 68 -4.42 8.76 -25.47
N ARG A 69 -4.90 9.71 -24.65
CA ARG A 69 -5.78 10.78 -25.15
C ARG A 69 -5.11 11.64 -26.22
N GLN A 70 -3.82 11.93 -26.05
CA GLN A 70 -3.07 12.71 -27.01
C GLN A 70 -2.88 11.94 -28.32
N TYR A 71 -2.49 10.66 -28.26
CA TYR A 71 -2.40 9.78 -29.42
C TYR A 71 -3.71 9.73 -30.19
N THR A 72 -4.81 9.47 -29.50
CA THR A 72 -6.16 9.47 -30.08
C THR A 72 -6.56 10.81 -30.72
N SER A 73 -6.11 11.95 -30.18
CA SER A 73 -6.41 13.26 -30.79
C SER A 73 -5.62 13.55 -32.08
N LEU A 74 -4.51 12.85 -32.26
CA LEU A 74 -3.57 12.98 -33.37
C LEU A 74 -3.66 11.82 -34.37
N LEU A 75 -4.54 10.84 -34.13
CA LEU A 75 -4.86 9.77 -35.09
C LEU A 75 -5.25 10.39 -36.45
N GLY A 76 -4.73 9.80 -37.53
CA GLY A 76 -4.86 10.29 -38.91
C GLY A 76 -4.08 11.57 -39.26
N LYS A 77 -3.40 12.24 -38.32
CA LYS A 77 -2.69 13.52 -38.54
C LYS A 77 -1.17 13.40 -38.47
N MET A 78 -0.65 12.24 -38.05
CA MET A 78 0.78 11.97 -37.88
C MET A 78 1.29 11.08 -39.01
N ASN A 79 2.57 11.20 -39.35
CA ASN A 79 3.18 10.24 -40.27
C ASN A 79 3.52 8.92 -39.54
N SER A 80 3.74 7.84 -40.27
CA SER A 80 4.00 6.50 -39.69
C SER A 80 5.22 6.46 -38.74
N GLN A 81 6.26 7.26 -38.98
CA GLN A 81 7.43 7.32 -38.09
C GLN A 81 7.09 8.04 -36.78
N GLU A 82 6.37 9.16 -36.85
CA GLU A 82 5.92 9.90 -35.66
C GLU A 82 4.94 9.07 -34.83
N GLU A 83 4.06 8.31 -35.49
CA GLU A 83 3.14 7.39 -34.83
C GLU A 83 3.91 6.31 -34.05
N ASP A 84 4.92 5.70 -34.69
CA ASP A 84 5.79 4.70 -34.06
C ASP A 84 6.54 5.27 -32.85
N GLU A 85 7.08 6.48 -32.95
CA GLU A 85 7.79 7.15 -31.85
C GLU A 85 6.86 7.40 -30.65
N VAL A 86 5.65 7.91 -30.88
CA VAL A 86 4.64 8.11 -29.82
C VAL A 86 4.21 6.76 -29.23
N TRP A 87 4.05 5.75 -30.06
CA TRP A 87 3.69 4.41 -29.61
C TRP A 87 4.78 3.79 -28.72
N GLN A 88 6.06 3.97 -29.04
CA GLN A 88 7.17 3.53 -28.19
C GLN A 88 7.16 4.22 -26.82
N VAL A 89 6.85 5.52 -26.78
CA VAL A 89 6.70 6.26 -25.51
C VAL A 89 5.54 5.69 -24.69
N ILE A 90 4.41 5.35 -25.31
CA ILE A 90 3.26 4.71 -24.65
C ILE A 90 3.64 3.34 -24.08
N ILE A 91 4.39 2.52 -24.84
CA ILE A 91 4.88 1.22 -24.36
C ILE A 91 5.80 1.42 -23.16
N GLY A 92 6.75 2.35 -23.23
CA GLY A 92 7.67 2.66 -22.13
C GLY A 92 6.92 3.08 -20.86
N ALA A 93 5.96 4.00 -21.00
CA ALA A 93 5.11 4.44 -19.89
C ALA A 93 4.26 3.29 -19.31
N ARG A 94 3.79 2.36 -20.14
CA ARG A 94 3.06 1.16 -19.68
C ARG A 94 3.96 0.24 -18.85
N VAL A 95 5.19 -0.01 -19.30
CA VAL A 95 6.18 -0.81 -18.55
C VAL A 95 6.50 -0.16 -17.20
N GLU A 96 6.72 1.15 -17.17
CA GLU A 96 6.97 1.89 -15.93
C GLU A 96 5.77 1.80 -14.97
N MET A 97 4.55 2.01 -15.48
CA MET A 97 3.32 1.90 -14.70
C MET A 97 3.14 0.50 -14.09
N THR A 98 3.35 -0.57 -14.88
CA THR A 98 3.28 -1.95 -14.38
C THR A 98 4.35 -2.24 -13.32
N SER A 99 5.57 -1.70 -13.48
CA SER A 99 6.61 -1.83 -12.45
C SER A 99 6.18 -1.19 -11.12
N LYS A 100 5.57 0.01 -11.17
CA LYS A 100 5.06 0.70 -9.97
C LYS A 100 3.88 -0.03 -9.34
N GLN A 101 3.00 -0.60 -10.16
CA GLN A 101 1.89 -1.43 -9.71
C GLN A 101 2.40 -2.66 -8.94
N GLN A 102 3.44 -3.33 -9.46
CA GLN A 102 4.03 -4.49 -8.80
C GLN A 102 4.65 -4.14 -7.45
N GLU A 103 5.36 -3.00 -7.35
CA GLU A 103 5.88 -2.49 -6.07
C GLU A 103 4.77 -2.21 -5.06
N TYR A 104 3.69 -1.55 -5.50
CA TYR A 104 2.51 -1.28 -4.68
C TYR A 104 1.87 -2.58 -4.14
N LEU A 105 1.59 -3.55 -5.02
CA LEU A 105 0.98 -4.83 -4.65
C LEU A 105 1.86 -5.66 -3.71
N LYS A 106 3.18 -5.62 -3.90
CA LYS A 106 4.13 -6.28 -3.00
C LYS A 106 4.06 -5.70 -1.58
N LEU A 107 4.02 -4.38 -1.48
CA LEU A 107 3.86 -3.70 -0.19
C LEU A 107 2.48 -3.95 0.42
N GLU A 108 1.42 -3.96 -0.39
CA GLU A 108 0.06 -4.23 0.08
C GLU A 108 -0.06 -5.65 0.67
N THR A 109 0.53 -6.65 0.00
CA THR A 109 0.59 -8.03 0.48
C THR A 109 1.37 -8.13 1.80
N THR A 110 2.50 -7.43 1.87
CA THR A 110 3.33 -7.36 3.09
C THR A 110 2.56 -6.72 4.23
N TRP A 111 1.83 -5.63 3.94
CA TRP A 111 1.00 -4.93 4.90
C TRP A 111 -0.16 -5.78 5.41
N MET A 112 -0.90 -6.47 4.52
CA MET A 112 -1.97 -7.40 4.92
C MET A 112 -1.46 -8.48 5.87
N THR A 113 -0.27 -9.01 5.61
CA THR A 113 0.39 -9.99 6.49
C THR A 113 0.77 -9.38 7.85
N ALA A 114 1.33 -8.17 7.86
CA ALA A 114 1.69 -7.46 9.09
C ALA A 114 0.46 -7.14 9.96
N VAL A 115 -0.64 -6.73 9.32
CA VAL A 115 -1.94 -6.53 9.98
C VAL A 115 -2.42 -7.83 10.64
N SER A 116 -2.44 -8.95 9.91
CA SER A 116 -2.85 -10.25 10.47
C SER A 116 -2.01 -10.67 11.68
N LEU A 117 -0.68 -10.51 11.58
CA LEU A 117 0.24 -10.75 12.71
C LEU A 117 -0.06 -9.85 13.91
N SER A 118 -0.43 -8.59 13.67
CA SER A 118 -0.76 -7.63 14.72
C SER A 118 -2.11 -7.95 15.36
N GLU A 119 -3.10 -8.41 14.60
CA GLU A 119 -4.37 -8.90 15.15
C GLU A 119 -4.16 -10.10 16.07
N MET A 120 -3.35 -11.08 15.64
CA MET A 120 -2.99 -12.22 16.48
C MET A 120 -2.24 -11.78 17.75
N ALA A 121 -1.36 -10.77 17.65
CA ALA A 121 -0.67 -10.22 18.82
C ALA A 121 -1.63 -9.49 19.79
N ALA A 122 -2.62 -8.75 19.29
CA ALA A 122 -3.64 -8.13 20.14
C ALA A 122 -4.55 -9.16 20.81
N GLU A 123 -4.87 -10.24 20.10
CA GLU A 123 -5.64 -11.34 20.66
C GLU A 123 -4.88 -12.05 21.78
N ALA A 124 -3.59 -12.36 21.58
CA ALA A 124 -2.74 -12.92 22.62
C ALA A 124 -2.59 -11.98 23.83
N ALA A 125 -2.48 -10.66 23.60
CA ALA A 125 -2.47 -9.66 24.67
C ALA A 125 -3.77 -9.68 25.48
N TYR A 126 -4.92 -9.82 24.81
CA TYR A 126 -6.22 -9.95 25.48
C TYR A 126 -6.30 -11.22 26.33
N GLN A 127 -5.93 -12.38 25.77
CA GLN A 127 -5.97 -13.67 26.46
C GLN A 127 -5.04 -13.74 27.69
N THR A 128 -4.00 -12.91 27.72
CA THR A 128 -3.05 -12.81 28.85
C THR A 128 -3.40 -11.70 29.85
N GLY A 129 -4.54 -11.04 29.69
CA GLY A 129 -5.03 -9.99 30.60
C GLY A 129 -4.42 -8.60 30.38
N ALA A 130 -3.72 -8.38 29.27
CA ALA A 130 -3.16 -7.08 28.89
C ALA A 130 -4.16 -6.27 28.06
N ASP A 131 -5.33 -5.99 28.63
CA ASP A 131 -6.48 -5.38 27.92
C ASP A 131 -6.16 -4.01 27.31
N GLN A 132 -5.42 -3.16 28.03
CA GLN A 132 -5.02 -1.84 27.54
C GLN A 132 -4.14 -1.92 26.30
N ALA A 133 -3.23 -2.90 26.26
CA ALA A 133 -2.40 -3.13 25.09
C ALA A 133 -3.24 -3.66 23.93
N SER A 134 -4.12 -4.63 24.15
CA SER A 134 -5.00 -5.16 23.11
C SER A 134 -5.89 -4.07 22.48
N VAL A 135 -6.51 -3.23 23.31
CA VAL A 135 -7.38 -2.13 22.87
C VAL A 135 -6.60 -1.10 22.06
N THR A 136 -5.51 -0.57 22.62
CA THR A 136 -4.65 0.44 21.94
C THR A 136 -4.25 -0.04 20.56
N ALA A 137 -3.89 -1.32 20.50
CA ALA A 137 -3.33 -1.88 19.33
C ALA A 137 -4.42 -2.10 18.27
N ARG A 138 -5.56 -2.72 18.62
CA ARG A 138 -6.73 -2.81 17.71
C ARG A 138 -7.14 -1.44 17.16
N SER A 139 -7.14 -0.38 17.98
CA SER A 139 -7.41 0.99 17.52
C SER A 139 -6.41 1.45 16.45
N HIS A 140 -5.11 1.20 16.63
CA HIS A 140 -4.10 1.56 15.63
C HIS A 140 -4.23 0.75 14.33
N ILE A 141 -4.54 -0.55 14.39
CA ILE A 141 -4.82 -1.36 13.19
C ILE A 141 -5.99 -0.76 12.41
N GLN A 142 -7.08 -0.39 13.10
CA GLN A 142 -8.27 0.14 12.44
C GLN A 142 -7.98 1.45 11.72
N LEU A 143 -7.22 2.36 12.36
CA LEU A 143 -6.82 3.63 11.73
C LEU A 143 -5.95 3.42 10.49
N VAL A 144 -4.95 2.53 10.57
CA VAL A 144 -4.08 2.26 9.41
C VAL A 144 -4.86 1.55 8.29
N ARG A 145 -5.78 0.66 8.63
CA ARG A 145 -6.69 0.03 7.65
C ARG A 145 -7.54 1.05 6.91
N SER A 146 -8.17 2.00 7.61
CA SER A 146 -8.99 3.00 6.95
C SER A 146 -8.17 3.86 5.98
N GLN A 147 -6.97 4.30 6.39
CA GLN A 147 -6.07 5.07 5.53
C GLN A 147 -5.64 4.30 4.26
N VAL A 148 -5.22 3.04 4.41
CA VAL A 148 -4.81 2.23 3.26
C VAL A 148 -6.00 1.94 2.34
N GLN A 149 -7.19 1.77 2.90
CA GLN A 149 -8.40 1.46 2.13
C GLN A 149 -8.85 2.64 1.24
N GLU A 150 -8.77 3.88 1.72
CA GLU A 150 -9.03 5.07 0.90
C GLU A 150 -8.09 5.12 -0.31
N VAL A 151 -6.80 4.89 -0.08
CA VAL A 151 -5.78 4.89 -1.13
C VAL A 151 -6.01 3.75 -2.12
N ARG A 152 -6.39 2.56 -1.65
CA ARG A 152 -6.73 1.42 -2.50
C ARG A 152 -7.93 1.71 -3.41
N GLN A 153 -8.96 2.39 -2.90
CA GLN A 153 -10.10 2.79 -3.73
C GLN A 153 -9.69 3.78 -4.83
N LEU A 154 -8.82 4.73 -4.51
CA LEU A 154 -8.28 5.66 -5.51
C LEU A 154 -7.46 4.93 -6.59
N SER A 155 -6.65 3.95 -6.18
CA SER A 155 -5.89 3.08 -7.08
C SER A 155 -6.79 2.32 -8.04
N GLN A 156 -7.83 1.64 -7.52
CA GLN A 156 -8.79 0.89 -8.34
C GLN A 156 -9.53 1.80 -9.33
N LYS A 157 -9.92 3.00 -8.89
CA LYS A 157 -10.56 3.99 -9.77
C LYS A 157 -9.64 4.44 -10.90
N ALA A 158 -8.33 4.58 -10.63
CA ALA A 158 -7.35 4.92 -11.64
C ALA A 158 -7.18 3.77 -12.66
N GLU A 159 -7.13 2.52 -12.20
CA GLU A 159 -7.08 1.33 -13.06
C GLU A 159 -8.31 1.21 -13.97
N THR A 160 -9.52 1.44 -13.44
CA THR A 160 -10.75 1.42 -14.25
C THR A 160 -10.69 2.47 -15.36
N LYS A 161 -10.26 3.70 -15.05
CA LYS A 161 -10.10 4.77 -16.04
C LYS A 161 -9.05 4.45 -17.10
N LEU A 162 -7.99 3.75 -16.72
CA LEU A 162 -6.98 3.30 -17.67
C LEU A 162 -7.56 2.26 -18.65
N ALA A 163 -8.32 1.29 -18.15
CA ALA A 163 -8.99 0.29 -18.98
C ALA A 163 -10.02 0.92 -19.93
N GLU A 164 -10.79 1.90 -19.45
CA GLU A 164 -11.71 2.70 -20.28
C GLU A 164 -10.96 3.43 -21.40
N ALA A 165 -9.85 4.10 -21.08
CA ALA A 165 -9.04 4.81 -22.08
C ALA A 165 -8.44 3.88 -23.14
N GLN A 166 -7.98 2.69 -22.74
CA GLN A 166 -7.48 1.67 -23.67
C GLN A 166 -8.57 1.11 -24.58
N THR A 167 -9.77 0.92 -24.04
CA THR A 167 -10.92 0.42 -24.82
C THR A 167 -11.39 1.45 -25.85
N GLU A 168 -11.42 2.73 -25.46
CA GLU A 168 -11.82 3.82 -26.35
C GLU A 168 -10.79 4.06 -27.46
N GLU A 169 -9.49 3.95 -27.18
CA GLU A 169 -8.45 4.04 -28.20
C GLU A 169 -8.60 2.93 -29.24
N LEU A 170 -8.75 1.67 -28.81
CA LEU A 170 -8.97 0.54 -29.73
C LEU A 170 -10.22 0.75 -30.60
N ARG A 171 -11.30 1.27 -30.02
CA ARG A 171 -12.55 1.56 -30.73
C ARG A 171 -12.34 2.62 -31.81
N GLN A 172 -11.61 3.69 -31.51
CA GLN A 172 -11.35 4.77 -32.47
C GLN A 172 -10.38 4.35 -33.56
N LYS A 173 -9.32 3.60 -33.22
CA LYS A 173 -8.40 3.03 -34.21
C LYS A 173 -9.09 2.10 -35.20
N THR A 174 -9.98 1.23 -34.70
CA THR A 174 -10.80 0.36 -35.56
C THR A 174 -11.73 1.16 -36.49
N GLN A 175 -12.22 2.31 -36.01
CA GLN A 175 -13.10 3.17 -36.79
C GLN A 175 -12.33 3.93 -37.88
N GLU A 176 -11.14 4.47 -37.58
CA GLU A 176 -10.28 5.10 -38.59
C GLU A 176 -9.76 4.10 -39.63
N GLU A 177 -9.31 2.91 -39.22
CA GLU A 177 -8.91 1.86 -40.16
C GLU A 177 -10.07 1.42 -41.09
N GLY A 178 -11.31 1.50 -40.61
CA GLY A 178 -12.50 1.26 -41.42
C GLY A 178 -12.81 2.38 -42.42
N ASP A 179 -12.61 3.64 -42.03
CA ASP A 179 -12.84 4.83 -42.85
C ASP A 179 -11.75 4.99 -43.92
N GLU A 180 -10.48 4.80 -43.54
CA GLU A 180 -9.31 4.79 -44.44
C GLU A 180 -9.37 3.65 -45.47
N ARG A 181 -10.12 2.57 -45.20
CA ARG A 181 -10.34 1.48 -46.16
C ARG A 181 -11.51 1.77 -47.09
N ALA A 182 -12.53 2.46 -46.61
CA ALA A 182 -13.72 2.80 -47.38
C ALA A 182 -13.46 3.92 -48.40
N GLU A 183 -12.63 4.91 -48.06
CA GLU A 183 -12.19 6.01 -48.96
C GLU A 183 -11.56 5.51 -50.29
N PRO A 184 -10.50 4.68 -50.28
CA PRO A 184 -9.87 4.19 -51.50
C PRO A 184 -10.74 3.18 -52.25
N GLU A 185 -11.61 2.43 -51.57
CA GLU A 185 -12.59 1.56 -52.24
C GLU A 185 -13.65 2.39 -52.99
N GLN A 186 -14.18 3.45 -52.39
CA GLN A 186 -15.11 4.37 -53.06
C GLN A 186 -14.45 5.15 -54.20
N GLU A 187 -13.21 5.61 -54.03
CA GLU A 187 -12.47 6.24 -55.13
C GLU A 187 -12.14 5.27 -56.27
N ALA A 188 -11.84 4.00 -55.97
CA ALA A 188 -11.62 2.99 -57.00
C ALA A 188 -12.91 2.70 -57.78
N TYR A 189 -14.05 2.57 -57.10
CA TYR A 189 -15.37 2.42 -57.75
C TYR A 189 -15.73 3.60 -58.65
N LEU A 190 -15.37 4.83 -58.27
CA LEU A 190 -15.65 6.04 -59.07
C LEU A 190 -14.70 6.23 -60.26
N ARG A 191 -13.58 5.50 -60.35
CA ARG A 191 -12.65 5.56 -61.50
C ARG A 191 -12.92 4.52 -62.58
N GLU A 192 -13.74 3.51 -62.29
CA GLU A 192 -14.06 2.43 -63.23
C GLU A 192 -15.30 2.69 -64.11
N ASP A 193 -16.04 3.78 -63.85
CA ASP A 193 -17.18 4.28 -64.66
C ASP A 193 -16.78 5.46 -65.58
#